data_AF-A0A942P3X2-F1
#
_entry.id   AF-A0A942P3X2-F1
#
_cell.length_a   1.000
_cell.length_b   1.000
_cell.length_c   1.000
_cell.angle_alpha   90.00
_cell.angle_beta   90.00
_cell.angle_gamma   90.00
#
_symmetry.space_group_name_H-M   'P 1'
#
loop_
_entity.id
_entity.type
_entity.pdbx_description
1 polymer ?
#
loop_
_entity_poly.entity_id
_entity_poly.type
_entity_poly.pdbx_seq_one_letter_code
_entity_poly.pdbx_strand_id
1 'polypeptide(L)'
;PFVARPKGFSVKYAYTPGAIYKNGYGTVLDKADSCDMYVLLEHKSGNLVKRVATAWFRDGQTVGNLTEISASFVYGSLPSDTPSYQIPAGGFASAGEEINQITVVFSSSAYGAMFEGGVNSTLIVTDFKLIY
;
A
#
# COMPACT_ATOMS: atom_id res chain seq x y z
N PRO A 1 18.50 6.86 6.59
CA PRO A 1 17.43 6.76 7.62
C PRO A 1 16.39 7.87 7.36
N PHE A 2 15.10 7.57 7.49
CA PHE A 2 14.02 8.55 7.35
C PHE A 2 13.44 8.85 8.73
N VAL A 3 13.33 10.12 9.11
CA VAL A 3 12.97 10.54 10.48
C VAL A 3 11.77 11.49 10.56
N ALA A 4 11.22 11.88 9.41
CA ALA A 4 10.18 12.90 9.36
C ALA A 4 8.79 12.30 9.69
N ARG A 5 7.83 13.18 10.01
CA ARG A 5 6.45 12.82 10.36
C ARG A 5 5.43 13.47 9.42
N PRO A 6 5.29 12.98 8.18
CA PRO A 6 4.28 13.49 7.25
C PRO A 6 2.85 13.15 7.71
N LYS A 7 1.89 13.98 7.33
CA LYS A 7 0.45 13.77 7.52
C LYS A 7 -0.15 12.77 6.53
N GLY A 8 0.45 12.62 5.36
CA GLY A 8 -0.01 11.69 4.32
C GLY A 8 0.94 11.64 3.13
N PHE A 9 0.47 11.01 2.06
CA PHE A 9 1.10 11.10 0.74
C PHE A 9 0.06 11.48 -0.32
N SER A 10 0.52 12.06 -1.43
CA SER A 10 -0.25 12.15 -2.67
C SER A 10 0.52 11.55 -3.83
N VAL A 11 -0.23 11.11 -4.84
CA VAL A 11 0.27 10.62 -6.13
C VAL A 11 -0.72 10.99 -7.22
N LYS A 12 -0.27 11.06 -8.47
CA LYS A 12 -1.14 10.90 -9.62
C LYS A 12 -1.03 9.48 -10.13
N TYR A 13 -2.17 8.83 -10.35
CA TYR A 13 -2.21 7.46 -10.86
C TYR A 13 -3.20 7.28 -12.00
N ALA A 14 -2.92 6.30 -12.85
CA ALA A 14 -3.85 5.70 -13.78
C ALA A 14 -3.76 4.18 -13.59
N TYR A 15 -4.89 3.49 -13.68
CA TYR A 15 -4.96 2.05 -13.43
C TYR A 15 -5.89 1.36 -14.42
N THR A 16 -5.44 0.23 -14.93
CA THR A 16 -6.26 -0.68 -15.73
C THR A 16 -6.12 -2.08 -15.14
N PRO A 17 -7.17 -2.64 -14.52
CA PRO A 17 -7.13 -4.00 -14.01
C PRO A 17 -7.00 -4.97 -15.18
N GLY A 18 -6.09 -5.93 -15.03
CA GLY A 18 -5.86 -6.98 -15.99
C GLY A 18 -6.95 -8.05 -15.93
N ALA A 19 -7.11 -8.76 -17.03
CA ALA A 19 -7.91 -9.96 -17.13
C ALA A 19 -7.15 -10.99 -17.99
N ILE A 20 -7.26 -12.29 -17.76
CA ILE A 20 -8.09 -13.00 -16.77
C ILE A 20 -7.40 -13.00 -15.38
N TYR A 21 -8.18 -12.96 -14.29
CA TYR A 21 -7.65 -13.08 -12.93
C TYR A 21 -7.29 -14.54 -12.60
N LYS A 22 -6.07 -14.76 -12.12
CA LYS A 22 -5.56 -16.09 -11.75
C LYS A 22 -4.92 -16.09 -10.37
N ASN A 23 -4.99 -17.23 -9.69
CA ASN A 23 -4.20 -17.49 -8.48
C ASN A 23 -2.82 -18.08 -8.81
N GLY A 24 -2.00 -18.29 -7.77
CA GLY A 24 -0.65 -18.85 -7.91
C GLY A 24 -0.56 -20.27 -8.48
N TYR A 25 -1.68 -20.97 -8.60
CA TYR A 25 -1.78 -22.29 -9.25
C TYR A 25 -2.25 -22.19 -10.71
N GLY A 26 -2.48 -20.99 -11.22
CA GLY A 26 -3.01 -20.74 -12.57
C GLY A 26 -4.52 -20.92 -12.71
N THR A 27 -5.24 -21.18 -11.61
CA THR A 27 -6.71 -21.30 -11.61
C THR A 27 -7.34 -19.93 -11.85
N VAL A 28 -8.30 -19.86 -12.77
CA VAL A 28 -9.09 -18.66 -13.03
C VAL A 28 -10.10 -18.44 -11.92
N LEU A 29 -10.16 -17.21 -11.39
CA LEU A 29 -11.16 -16.81 -10.40
C LEU A 29 -12.05 -15.71 -10.99
N ASP A 30 -13.34 -15.73 -10.66
CA ASP A 30 -14.31 -14.73 -11.10
C ASP A 30 -14.26 -13.49 -10.19
N LYS A 31 -13.20 -12.71 -10.34
CA LYS A 31 -12.99 -11.43 -9.65
C LYS A 31 -12.12 -10.49 -10.49
N ALA A 32 -12.28 -9.19 -10.27
CA ALA A 32 -11.39 -8.17 -10.82
C ALA A 32 -10.11 -8.04 -9.97
N ASP A 33 -9.03 -7.56 -10.60
CA ASP A 33 -7.82 -7.18 -9.88
C ASP A 33 -7.93 -5.79 -9.26
N SER A 34 -7.00 -5.47 -8.37
CA SER A 34 -6.86 -4.14 -7.78
C SER A 34 -5.40 -3.78 -7.61
N CYS A 35 -5.07 -2.49 -7.74
CA CYS A 35 -3.76 -1.96 -7.39
C CYS A 35 -3.67 -1.67 -5.89
N ASP A 36 -2.44 -1.66 -5.38
CA ASP A 36 -2.12 -1.19 -4.03
C ASP A 36 -1.06 -0.11 -4.08
N MET A 37 -1.29 0.96 -3.32
CA MET A 37 -0.35 2.04 -3.11
C MET A 37 -0.31 2.36 -1.62
N TYR A 38 0.83 2.16 -0.97
CA TYR A 38 0.93 2.39 0.46
C TYR A 38 2.30 2.88 0.88
N VAL A 39 2.31 3.61 2.00
CA VAL A 39 3.51 4.08 2.66
C VAL A 39 3.47 3.67 4.11
N LEU A 40 4.60 3.14 4.58
CA LEU A 40 4.78 2.64 5.93
C LEU A 40 5.93 3.41 6.56
N LEU A 41 5.67 3.99 7.74
CA LEU A 41 6.72 4.55 8.59
C LEU A 41 7.04 3.52 9.65
N GLU A 42 8.31 3.18 9.80
CA GLU A 42 8.73 2.02 10.57
C GLU A 42 9.88 2.38 11.51
N HIS A 43 9.88 1.72 12.66
CA HIS A 43 11.02 1.67 13.56
C HIS A 43 11.67 0.30 13.41
N LYS A 44 12.90 0.28 12.93
CA LYS A 44 13.71 -0.92 12.83
C LYS A 44 14.79 -0.92 13.91
N SER A 45 14.80 -1.96 14.74
CA SER A 45 15.84 -2.23 15.72
C SER A 45 16.35 -3.66 15.53
N GLY A 46 17.56 -3.79 14.95
CA GLY A 46 18.09 -5.07 14.49
C GLY A 46 17.17 -5.75 13.47
N ASN A 47 16.68 -6.95 13.81
CA ASN A 47 15.76 -7.72 12.99
C ASN A 47 14.27 -7.44 13.27
N LEU A 48 13.97 -6.64 14.30
CA LEU A 48 12.60 -6.29 14.65
C LEU A 48 12.18 -5.03 13.89
N VAL A 49 11.09 -5.13 13.14
CA VAL A 49 10.44 -4.00 12.46
C VAL A 49 9.06 -3.82 13.05
N LYS A 50 8.79 -2.65 13.63
CA LYS A 50 7.47 -2.25 14.11
C LYS A 50 6.92 -1.12 13.25
N ARG A 51 5.62 -1.17 12.95
CA ARG A 51 4.95 -0.13 12.17
C ARG A 51 4.56 1.05 13.05
N VAL A 52 5.10 2.23 12.76
CA VAL A 52 4.80 3.49 13.46
C VAL A 52 3.61 4.19 12.82
N ALA A 53 3.51 4.20 11.50
CA ALA A 53 2.37 4.76 10.79
C ALA A 53 2.07 4.03 9.47
N THR A 54 0.81 4.06 9.06
CA THR A 54 0.32 3.45 7.81
C THR A 54 -0.52 4.45 7.03
N ALA A 55 -0.22 4.62 5.75
CA ALA A 55 -1.11 5.27 4.78
C ALA A 55 -1.32 4.28 3.63
N TRP A 56 -2.58 3.97 3.30
CA TRP A 56 -2.92 2.92 2.33
C TRP A 56 -4.00 3.40 1.38
N PHE A 57 -3.86 3.07 0.10
CA PHE A 57 -4.85 3.25 -0.93
C PHE A 57 -4.91 2.01 -1.81
N ARG A 58 -6.12 1.50 -2.06
CA ARG A 58 -6.40 0.37 -2.95
C ARG A 58 -7.53 0.75 -3.88
N ASP A 59 -7.39 0.44 -5.16
CA ASP A 59 -8.44 0.66 -6.14
C ASP A 59 -8.49 -0.49 -7.16
N GLY A 60 -9.70 -0.93 -7.50
CA GLY A 60 -9.97 -1.95 -8.50
C GLY A 60 -10.63 -1.42 -9.76
N GLN A 61 -10.96 -0.12 -9.79
CA GLN A 61 -11.64 0.50 -10.92
C GLN A 61 -10.66 0.96 -11.99
N THR A 62 -11.11 0.95 -13.24
CA THR A 62 -10.33 1.56 -14.32
C THR A 62 -10.28 3.07 -14.15
N VAL A 63 -9.07 3.60 -14.08
CA VAL A 63 -8.77 5.04 -14.02
C VAL A 63 -7.98 5.40 -15.26
N GLY A 64 -8.68 5.83 -16.31
CA GLY A 64 -8.11 6.00 -17.66
C GLY A 64 -7.18 7.22 -17.84
N ASN A 65 -7.29 8.22 -16.96
CA ASN A 65 -6.45 9.43 -16.99
C ASN A 65 -5.70 9.57 -15.65
N LEU A 66 -4.49 10.13 -15.68
CA LEU A 66 -3.74 10.45 -14.47
C LEU A 66 -4.57 11.33 -13.53
N THR A 67 -4.97 10.75 -12.41
CA THR A 67 -5.84 11.36 -11.40
C THR A 67 -5.07 11.47 -10.09
N GLU A 68 -5.13 12.64 -9.45
CA GLU A 68 -4.48 12.85 -8.15
C GLU A 68 -5.33 12.24 -7.02
N ILE A 69 -4.68 11.47 -6.15
CA ILE A 69 -5.26 11.00 -4.88
C ILE A 69 -4.33 11.36 -3.73
N SER A 70 -4.87 11.30 -2.52
CA SER A 70 -4.08 11.37 -1.30
C SER A 70 -4.57 10.35 -0.28
N ALA A 71 -3.66 9.86 0.54
CA ALA A 71 -3.95 9.00 1.68
C ALA A 71 -3.26 9.55 2.92
N SER A 72 -4.02 9.63 4.03
CA SER A 72 -3.51 10.13 5.31
C SER A 72 -2.83 9.01 6.09
N PHE A 73 -1.80 9.37 6.86
CA PHE A 73 -1.19 8.45 7.81
C PHE A 73 -2.07 8.29 9.05
N VAL A 74 -2.27 7.05 9.45
CA VAL A 74 -2.71 6.69 10.80
C VAL A 74 -1.47 6.28 11.60
N TYR A 75 -1.18 7.03 12.67
CA TYR A 75 -0.06 6.77 13.57
C TYR A 75 -0.48 5.84 14.72
N GLY A 76 0.35 4.84 15.01
CA GLY A 76 0.07 3.79 15.98
C GLY A 76 -0.81 2.68 15.42
N SER A 77 -1.62 2.08 16.29
CA SER A 77 -2.56 1.03 15.91
C SER A 77 -3.63 1.54 14.95
N LEU A 78 -3.97 0.70 13.97
CA LEU A 78 -5.08 0.96 13.07
C LEU A 78 -6.44 0.73 13.76
N PRO A 79 -7.54 1.35 13.26
CA PRO A 79 -8.90 1.09 13.73
C PRO A 79 -9.24 -0.41 13.76
N SER A 80 -10.11 -0.82 14.69
CA SER A 80 -10.42 -2.25 14.91
C SER A 80 -11.13 -2.94 13.74
N ASP A 81 -11.77 -2.18 12.87
CA ASP A 81 -12.42 -2.62 11.63
C ASP A 81 -11.45 -2.69 10.43
N THR A 82 -10.17 -2.37 10.65
CA THR A 82 -9.15 -2.45 9.60
C THR A 82 -8.99 -3.87 9.10
N PRO A 83 -8.94 -4.10 7.77
CA PRO A 83 -8.70 -5.42 7.22
C PRO A 83 -7.40 -6.05 7.71
N SER A 84 -7.43 -7.35 7.99
CA SER A 84 -6.30 -8.09 8.59
C SER A 84 -5.01 -8.00 7.78
N TYR A 85 -5.09 -7.87 6.45
CA TYR A 85 -3.92 -7.75 5.57
C TYR A 85 -3.13 -6.44 5.73
N GLN A 86 -3.70 -5.41 6.39
CA GLN A 86 -2.97 -4.18 6.71
C GLN A 86 -2.24 -4.27 8.06
N ILE A 87 -2.56 -5.29 8.86
CA ILE A 87 -1.98 -5.48 10.20
C ILE A 87 -0.56 -6.06 10.06
N PRO A 88 0.48 -5.38 10.59
CA PRO A 88 1.87 -5.85 10.48
C PRO A 88 2.12 -7.08 11.34
N ALA A 89 2.82 -8.07 10.79
CA ALA A 89 3.23 -9.26 11.54
C ALA A 89 4.13 -8.94 12.76
N GLY A 90 4.99 -7.91 12.64
CA GLY A 90 5.85 -7.42 13.73
C GLY A 90 5.14 -6.53 14.77
N GLY A 91 3.86 -6.26 14.56
CA GLY A 91 3.05 -5.39 15.42
C GLY A 91 3.22 -3.89 15.14
N PHE A 92 2.34 -3.11 15.78
CA PHE A 92 2.43 -1.65 15.77
C PHE A 92 3.37 -1.16 16.88
N ALA A 93 4.05 -0.06 16.61
CA ALA A 93 4.69 0.74 17.64
C ALA A 93 3.72 1.78 18.22
N SER A 94 4.15 2.51 19.24
CA SER A 94 3.40 3.67 19.71
C SER A 94 3.39 4.78 18.63
N ALA A 95 2.37 5.64 18.63
CA ALA A 95 2.29 6.75 17.68
C ALA A 95 3.49 7.72 17.78
N GLY A 96 4.11 7.82 18.97
CA GLY A 96 5.27 8.67 19.26
C GLY A 96 6.63 8.01 19.02
N GLU A 97 6.67 6.74 18.60
CA GLU A 97 7.92 6.00 18.38
C GLU A 97 8.82 6.68 17.34
N GLU A 98 10.14 6.62 17.54
CA GLU A 98 11.10 7.11 16.55
C GLU A 98 10.94 6.39 15.22
N ILE A 99 10.84 7.15 14.12
CA ILE A 99 10.87 6.61 12.76
C ILE A 99 12.32 6.62 12.28
N ASN A 100 12.79 5.51 11.74
CA ASN A 100 14.11 5.44 11.11
C ASN A 100 14.08 4.85 9.69
N GLN A 101 12.92 4.33 9.27
CA GLN A 101 12.71 3.69 7.98
C GLN A 101 11.38 4.13 7.37
N ILE A 102 11.38 4.28 6.04
CA ILE A 102 10.19 4.48 5.22
C ILE A 102 10.16 3.40 4.15
N THR A 103 8.99 2.80 3.94
CA THR A 103 8.72 1.85 2.88
C THR A 103 7.60 2.41 2.01
N VAL A 104 7.87 2.62 0.72
CA VAL A 104 6.89 3.08 -0.28
C VAL A 104 6.67 1.96 -1.27
N VAL A 105 5.41 1.58 -1.50
CA VAL A 105 5.04 0.49 -2.40
C VAL A 105 3.97 0.95 -3.37
N PHE A 106 4.18 0.61 -4.64
CA PHE A 106 3.19 0.67 -5.70
C PHE A 106 3.14 -0.71 -6.37
N SER A 107 1.96 -1.32 -6.43
CA SER A 107 1.75 -2.63 -7.05
C SER A 107 0.51 -2.58 -7.94
N SER A 108 0.61 -3.10 -9.16
CA SER A 108 -0.55 -3.22 -10.06
C SER A 108 -1.50 -4.36 -9.67
N SER A 109 -1.05 -5.26 -8.80
CA SER A 109 -1.84 -6.37 -8.24
C SER A 109 -1.64 -6.45 -6.73
N ALA A 110 -2.71 -6.17 -5.98
CA ALA A 110 -2.74 -6.19 -4.51
C ALA A 110 -2.32 -7.54 -3.91
N TYR A 111 -2.61 -8.64 -4.61
CA TYR A 111 -2.27 -9.99 -4.19
C TYR A 111 -1.08 -10.58 -4.98
N GLY A 112 -0.35 -9.74 -5.74
CA GLY A 112 0.73 -10.19 -6.61
C GLY A 112 1.86 -10.93 -5.88
N ALA A 113 2.11 -10.59 -4.60
CA ALA A 113 3.07 -11.31 -3.76
C ALA A 113 2.67 -12.76 -3.45
N MET A 114 1.38 -13.09 -3.58
CA MET A 114 0.83 -14.45 -3.47
C MET A 114 0.68 -15.11 -4.85
N PHE A 115 1.28 -14.52 -5.89
CA PHE A 115 1.12 -14.90 -7.30
C PHE A 115 -0.35 -14.86 -7.75
N GLU A 116 -1.16 -13.98 -7.16
CA GLU A 116 -2.59 -13.83 -7.46
C GLU A 116 -2.87 -12.43 -8.03
N GLY A 117 -3.54 -12.36 -9.19
CA GLY A 117 -3.77 -11.08 -9.88
C GLY A 117 -4.38 -11.23 -11.27
N GLY A 118 -4.76 -10.09 -11.84
CA GLY A 118 -5.17 -9.96 -13.23
C GLY A 118 -3.95 -9.94 -14.14
N VAL A 119 -3.91 -10.85 -15.12
CA VAL A 119 -2.83 -10.82 -16.12
C VAL A 119 -2.86 -9.47 -16.86
N ASN A 120 -1.69 -8.81 -16.95
CA ASN A 120 -1.49 -7.48 -17.54
C ASN A 120 -2.14 -6.30 -16.78
N SER A 121 -2.44 -6.46 -15.49
CA SER A 121 -2.78 -5.31 -14.64
C SER A 121 -1.68 -4.25 -14.73
N THR A 122 -2.07 -3.02 -15.09
CA THR A 122 -1.14 -1.92 -15.37
C THR A 122 -1.44 -0.76 -14.43
N LEU A 123 -0.44 -0.36 -13.65
CA LEU A 123 -0.49 0.82 -12.79
C LEU A 123 0.57 1.81 -13.26
N ILE A 124 0.16 3.03 -13.55
CA ILE A 124 1.06 4.16 -13.85
C ILE A 124 1.00 5.12 -12.67
N VAL A 125 2.15 5.47 -12.11
CA VAL A 125 2.27 6.40 -10.97
C VAL A 125 3.25 7.52 -11.30
N THR A 126 2.89 8.75 -10.96
CA THR A 126 3.77 9.91 -11.04
C THR A 126 3.49 10.89 -9.90
N ASP A 127 4.33 11.91 -9.76
CA ASP A 127 4.17 13.01 -8.81
C ASP A 127 3.99 12.57 -7.34
N PHE A 128 4.70 11.52 -6.90
CA PHE A 128 4.69 11.11 -5.49
C PHE A 128 5.21 12.22 -4.58
N LYS A 129 4.44 12.56 -3.55
CA LYS A 129 4.78 13.58 -2.55
C LYS A 129 4.40 13.12 -1.16
N LEU A 130 5.23 13.47 -0.19
CA LEU A 130 4.84 13.45 1.22
C LEU A 130 4.20 14.79 1.59
N ILE A 131 3.09 14.73 2.31
CA ILE A 131 2.32 15.89 2.79
C ILE A 131 2.69 16.11 4.26
N TYR A 132 3.02 17.35 4.65
CA TYR A 132 3.48 17.70 6.00
C TYR A 132 2.52 18.60 6.78
#